data_AF-A0A7J9A897-F1
#
_entry.id   AF-A0A7J9A897-F1
#
_cell.length_a   1.000
_cell.length_b   1.000
_cell.length_c   1.000
_cell.angle_alpha   90.00
_cell.angle_beta   90.00
_cell.angle_gamma   90.00
#
_symmetry.space_group_name_H-M   'P 1'
#
loop_
_entity.id
_entity.type
_entity.pdbx_description
1 polymer ?
#
loop_
_entity_poly.entity_id
_entity_poly.type
_entity_poly.pdbx_seq_one_letter_code
_entity_poly.pdbx_strand_id
1 'polypeptide(L)'
;MGGAVNCPSVMNILFGYIILTVFLVLVCIEPNQVEARVEPPYPPDYELKALHEIAAELGKKDWNFSENPCNNNSSWFTPPPTHGSQAINNSTVTCNCSFTNGECHIVVMYVLLVLRI
;
A
#
# COMPACT_ATOMS: atom_id res chain seq x y z
N MET A 1 0.46 72.24 -5.94
CA MET A 1 0.14 70.83 -5.69
C MET A 1 0.95 70.34 -4.49
N GLY A 2 0.35 70.21 -3.31
CA GLY A 2 0.99 69.56 -2.17
C GLY A 2 0.24 68.27 -1.87
N GLY A 3 0.76 67.14 -2.35
CA GLY A 3 0.18 65.82 -2.07
C GLY A 3 0.56 65.38 -0.67
N ALA A 4 -0.43 65.09 0.17
CA ALA A 4 -0.20 64.49 1.48
C ALA A 4 0.38 63.08 1.29
N VAL A 5 1.63 62.89 1.71
CA VAL A 5 2.26 61.58 1.78
C VAL A 5 1.70 60.87 2.99
N ASN A 6 0.80 59.92 2.78
CA ASN A 6 0.28 59.06 3.84
C ASN A 6 1.38 58.06 4.24
N CYS A 7 2.09 58.33 5.34
CA CYS A 7 3.03 57.40 5.93
C CYS A 7 2.27 56.20 6.51
N PRO A 8 2.46 54.97 6.01
CA PRO A 8 1.84 53.80 6.59
C PRO A 8 2.30 53.65 8.04
N SER A 9 1.37 53.48 8.97
CA SER A 9 1.71 53.16 10.36
C SER A 9 2.56 51.88 10.39
N VAL A 10 3.56 51.82 11.27
CA VAL A 10 4.46 50.65 11.45
C VAL A 10 3.67 49.34 11.54
N MET A 11 2.48 49.38 12.14
CA MET A 11 1.56 48.25 12.28
C MET A 11 1.07 47.67 10.94
N ASN A 12 0.86 48.51 9.91
CA ASN A 12 0.45 48.07 8.57
C ASN A 12 1.61 47.42 7.80
N ILE A 13 2.84 47.87 8.05
CA ILE A 13 4.06 47.27 7.48
C ILE A 13 4.31 45.90 8.10
N LEU A 14 4.19 45.79 9.43
CA LEU A 14 4.30 44.52 10.14
C LEU A 14 3.23 43.53 9.70
N PHE A 15 1.98 43.99 9.55
CA PHE A 15 0.89 43.16 9.04
C PHE A 15 1.19 42.66 7.62
N GLY A 16 1.67 43.52 6.73
CA GLY A 16 2.07 43.14 5.38
C GLY A 16 3.20 42.10 5.36
N TYR A 17 4.19 42.22 6.24
CA TYR A 17 5.28 41.25 6.35
C TYR A 17 4.81 39.88 6.84
N ILE A 18 3.91 39.84 7.84
CA ILE A 18 3.33 38.59 8.34
C ILE A 18 2.51 37.88 7.25
N ILE A 19 1.72 38.63 6.48
CA ILE A 19 0.97 38.05 5.36
C ILE A 19 1.92 37.52 4.30
N LEU A 20 2.96 38.28 3.93
CA LEU A 20 3.96 37.85 2.95
C LEU A 20 4.69 36.58 3.39
N THR A 21 5.10 36.47 4.65
CA THR A 21 5.78 35.28 5.17
C THR A 21 4.87 34.06 5.19
N VAL A 22 3.59 34.22 5.56
CA VAL A 22 2.60 33.13 5.50
C VAL A 22 2.40 32.65 4.06
N PHE A 23 2.28 33.57 3.09
CA PHE A 23 2.16 33.21 1.67
C PHE A 23 3.40 32.46 1.16
N LEU A 24 4.60 32.90 1.51
CA LEU A 24 5.83 32.21 1.13
C LEU A 24 5.91 30.80 1.72
N VAL A 25 5.50 30.62 2.99
CA VAL A 25 5.44 29.29 3.61
C VAL A 25 4.45 28.38 2.89
N LEU A 26 3.25 28.88 2.54
CA LEU A 26 2.22 28.10 1.84
C LEU A 26 2.67 27.63 0.45
N VAL A 27 3.40 28.46 -0.30
CA VAL A 27 3.93 28.10 -1.62
C VAL A 27 5.06 27.05 -1.52
N CYS A 28 5.78 27.01 -0.41
CA CYS A 28 6.88 26.06 -0.19
C CYS A 28 6.43 24.68 0.33
N ILE A 29 5.13 24.47 0.59
CA ILE A 29 4.63 23.15 0.97
C ILE A 29 4.48 22.33 -0.30
N GLU A 30 5.45 21.46 -0.58
CA GLU A 30 5.26 20.43 -1.58
C GLU A 30 4.14 19.48 -1.11
N PRO A 31 3.19 19.10 -1.99
CA PRO A 31 2.19 18.12 -1.63
C PRO A 31 2.88 16.78 -1.40
N ASN A 32 3.05 16.38 -0.14
CA ASN A 32 3.45 15.03 0.21
C ASN A 32 2.43 14.07 -0.43
N GLN A 33 2.84 13.35 -1.47
CA GLN A 33 2.09 12.23 -2.02
C GLN A 33 2.16 11.11 -0.98
N VAL A 34 1.23 11.11 -0.03
CA VAL A 34 1.06 9.97 0.86
C VAL A 34 0.17 8.98 0.12
N GLU A 35 0.76 7.97 -0.51
CA GLU A 35 0.00 6.78 -0.89
C GLU A 35 -0.61 6.21 0.38
N ALA A 36 -1.91 6.40 0.56
CA ALA A 36 -2.65 5.71 1.58
C ALA A 36 -2.52 4.22 1.28
N ARG A 37 -1.82 3.48 2.15
CA ARG A 37 -1.83 2.01 2.11
C ARG A 37 -3.20 1.54 2.56
N VAL A 38 -4.17 1.60 1.66
CA VAL A 38 -5.47 0.97 1.85
C VAL A 38 -5.22 -0.53 1.79
N GLU A 39 -5.59 -1.25 2.85
CA GLU A 39 -5.55 -2.71 2.80
C GLU A 39 -6.44 -3.16 1.63
N PRO A 40 -5.94 -4.04 0.73
CA PRO A 40 -6.71 -4.46 -0.42
C PRO A 40 -8.03 -5.10 0.03
N PRO A 41 -9.11 -4.96 -0.76
CA PRO A 41 -10.32 -5.72 -0.51
C PRO A 41 -10.05 -7.22 -0.62
N TYR A 42 -10.91 -8.01 0.02
CA TYR A 42 -10.85 -9.46 -0.13
C TYR A 42 -11.18 -9.87 -1.57
N PRO A 43 -10.56 -10.95 -2.08
CA PRO A 43 -11.02 -11.58 -3.30
C PRO A 43 -12.46 -12.06 -3.19
N PRO A 44 -13.12 -12.29 -4.32
CA PRO A 44 -14.42 -12.94 -4.34
C PRO A 44 -14.42 -14.28 -3.59
N ASP A 45 -15.53 -14.60 -2.92
CA ASP A 45 -15.67 -15.80 -2.08
C ASP A 45 -15.37 -17.11 -2.85
N TYR A 46 -15.65 -17.14 -4.16
CA TYR A 46 -15.37 -18.33 -4.98
C TYR A 46 -13.87 -18.59 -5.13
N GLU A 47 -13.03 -17.55 -5.13
CA GLU A 47 -11.57 -17.68 -5.19
C GLU A 47 -11.02 -18.14 -3.85
N LEU A 48 -11.54 -17.58 -2.75
CA LEU A 48 -11.19 -18.01 -1.40
C LEU A 48 -11.56 -19.48 -1.16
N LYS A 49 -12.74 -19.90 -1.63
CA LYS A 49 -13.18 -21.29 -1.56
C LYS A 49 -12.27 -22.22 -2.37
N ALA A 50 -11.97 -21.86 -3.61
CA ALA A 50 -11.06 -22.64 -4.46
C ALA A 50 -9.67 -22.77 -3.81
N LEU A 51 -9.15 -21.69 -3.22
CA LEU A 51 -7.87 -21.69 -2.51
C LEU A 51 -7.89 -22.63 -1.29
N HIS A 52 -9.01 -22.69 -0.57
CA HIS A 52 -9.24 -23.61 0.54
C HIS A 52 -9.21 -25.08 0.08
N GLU A 53 -9.86 -25.38 -1.04
CA GLU A 53 -9.90 -26.73 -1.64
C GLU A 53 -8.50 -27.17 -2.10
N ILE A 54 -7.77 -26.28 -2.79
CA ILE A 54 -6.38 -26.52 -3.20
C ILE A 54 -5.50 -26.80 -1.99
N ALA A 55 -5.60 -26.01 -0.93
CA ALA A 55 -4.80 -26.22 0.27
C ALA A 55 -5.09 -27.56 0.94
N ALA A 56 -6.36 -27.98 0.98
CA ALA A 56 -6.76 -29.27 1.50
C ALA A 56 -6.18 -30.43 0.66
N GLU A 57 -6.25 -30.33 -0.67
CA GLU A 57 -5.71 -31.33 -1.59
C GLU A 57 -4.18 -31.43 -1.51
N LEU A 58 -3.50 -30.30 -1.34
CA LEU A 58 -2.04 -30.24 -1.23
C LEU A 58 -1.53 -30.48 0.21
N GLY A 59 -2.42 -30.67 1.19
CA GLY A 59 -2.06 -30.84 2.60
C GLY A 59 -1.37 -29.61 3.21
N LYS A 60 -1.63 -28.43 2.66
CA LYS A 60 -0.99 -27.16 3.02
C LYS A 60 -1.60 -26.61 4.31
N LYS A 61 -0.78 -26.39 5.34
CA LYS A 61 -1.24 -25.98 6.69
C LYS A 61 -0.68 -24.63 7.16
N ASP A 62 0.22 -24.05 6.40
CA ASP A 62 0.93 -22.81 6.68
C ASP A 62 0.21 -21.57 6.14
N TRP A 63 -0.90 -21.74 5.40
CA TRP A 63 -1.78 -20.63 5.01
C TRP A 63 -2.76 -20.27 6.11
N ASN A 64 -2.82 -18.97 6.43
CA ASN A 64 -3.79 -18.43 7.39
C ASN A 64 -4.99 -17.84 6.64
N PHE A 65 -6.06 -18.62 6.52
CA PHE A 65 -7.30 -18.20 5.86
C PHE A 65 -8.10 -17.12 6.61
N SER A 66 -7.69 -16.75 7.83
CA SER A 66 -8.27 -15.61 8.55
C SER A 66 -7.70 -14.27 8.06
N GLU A 67 -6.66 -14.30 7.23
CA GLU A 67 -6.00 -13.12 6.68
C GLU A 67 -6.33 -12.96 5.20
N ASN A 68 -6.36 -11.72 4.72
CA ASN A 68 -6.55 -11.44 3.30
C ASN A 68 -5.35 -11.97 2.49
N PRO A 69 -5.54 -12.91 1.53
CA PRO A 69 -4.44 -13.43 0.72
C PRO A 69 -3.78 -12.39 -0.20
N CYS A 70 -4.43 -11.25 -0.43
CA CYS A 70 -3.91 -10.15 -1.21
C CYS A 70 -3.17 -9.11 -0.38
N ASN A 71 -3.17 -9.22 0.95
CA ASN A 71 -2.33 -8.37 1.77
C ASN A 71 -0.87 -8.88 1.73
N ASN A 72 0.09 -8.00 2.00
CA ASN A 72 1.51 -8.33 1.99
C ASN A 72 1.94 -9.13 3.25
N ASN A 73 1.13 -10.08 3.71
CA ASN A 73 1.42 -10.87 4.90
C ASN A 73 2.22 -12.14 4.56
N SER A 74 3.05 -12.56 5.50
CA SER A 74 4.02 -13.64 5.34
C SER A 74 3.39 -15.04 5.28
N SER A 75 2.15 -15.20 5.74
CA SER A 75 1.44 -16.49 5.62
C SER A 75 1.21 -16.89 4.17
N TRP A 76 1.00 -15.91 3.28
CA TRP A 76 0.74 -16.10 1.84
C TRP A 76 1.98 -15.98 0.96
N PHE A 77 3.10 -15.48 1.51
CA PHE A 77 4.34 -15.22 0.81
C PHE A 77 5.55 -15.80 1.54
N THR A 78 6.22 -16.77 0.93
CA THR A 78 7.56 -17.19 1.38
C THR A 78 8.63 -16.41 0.62
N PRO A 79 9.53 -15.66 1.29
CA PRO A 79 10.64 -15.00 0.62
C PRO A 79 11.54 -16.00 -0.10
N PRO A 80 12.09 -15.67 -1.28
CA PRO A 80 13.02 -16.56 -1.98
C PRO A 80 14.20 -16.91 -1.06
N PRO A 81 14.66 -18.18 -1.04
CA PRO A 81 15.73 -18.59 -0.17
C PRO A 81 17.00 -17.80 -0.49
N THR A 82 17.52 -17.08 0.52
CA THR A 82 18.88 -16.54 0.47
C THR A 82 19.86 -17.72 0.41
N HIS A 83 20.82 -17.62 -0.50
CA HIS A 83 21.81 -18.67 -0.84
C HIS A 83 22.27 -19.47 0.39
N GLY A 84 21.93 -20.77 0.41
CA GLY A 84 22.40 -21.72 1.43
C GLY A 84 21.32 -22.29 2.35
N SER A 85 20.08 -21.79 2.31
CA SER A 85 18.95 -22.43 2.98
C SER A 85 18.30 -23.48 2.07
N GLN A 86 18.17 -24.72 2.56
CA GLN A 86 17.39 -25.77 1.91
C GLN A 86 15.99 -25.23 1.61
N ALA A 87 15.54 -25.43 0.36
CA ALA A 87 14.31 -24.89 -0.21
C ALA A 87 13.17 -24.82 0.81
N ILE A 88 12.99 -23.63 1.38
CA ILE A 88 11.89 -23.37 2.30
C ILE A 88 10.67 -23.26 1.39
N ASN A 89 9.82 -24.28 1.42
CA ASN A 89 8.46 -24.39 0.88
C ASN A 89 7.89 -23.07 0.33
N ASN A 90 8.33 -22.69 -0.87
CA ASN A 90 7.93 -21.43 -1.48
C ASN A 90 6.49 -21.58 -1.95
N SER A 91 5.56 -20.96 -1.22
CA SER A 91 4.20 -20.77 -1.70
C SER A 91 3.89 -19.30 -1.76
N THR A 92 3.46 -18.85 -2.93
CA THR A 92 3.20 -17.43 -3.19
C THR A 92 1.85 -17.30 -3.85
N VAL A 93 0.97 -16.54 -3.20
CA VAL A 93 -0.26 -16.06 -3.82
C VAL A 93 -0.02 -14.62 -4.26
N THR A 94 -0.37 -14.29 -5.50
CA THR A 94 -0.27 -12.93 -6.04
C THR A 94 -1.64 -12.49 -6.49
N CYS A 95 -2.02 -11.30 -6.06
CA CYS A 95 -3.26 -10.66 -6.47
C CYS A 95 -3.02 -9.50 -7.40
N ASN A 96 -3.99 -9.25 -8.27
CA ASN A 96 -4.10 -8.01 -9.00
C ASN A 96 -5.36 -7.29 -8.53
N CYS A 97 -5.19 -6.06 -8.04
CA CYS A 97 -6.26 -5.19 -7.54
C CYS A 97 -6.51 -3.99 -8.46
N SER A 98 -5.90 -3.98 -9.65
CA SER A 98 -6.04 -2.89 -10.63
C SER A 98 -7.23 -3.08 -11.57
N PHE A 99 -8.20 -3.92 -11.20
CA PHE A 99 -9.39 -4.16 -11.99
C PHE A 99 -10.34 -2.96 -11.92
N THR A 100 -11.09 -2.71 -13.00
CA THR A 100 -11.94 -1.52 -13.16
C THR A 100 -13.01 -1.34 -12.09
N ASN A 101 -13.35 -2.43 -11.38
CA ASN A 101 -14.39 -2.43 -10.35
C ASN A 101 -13.82 -2.24 -8.93
N GLY A 102 -12.49 -2.11 -8.78
CA GLY A 102 -11.84 -2.09 -7.46
C GLY A 102 -11.80 -3.47 -6.77
N GLU A 103 -12.11 -4.53 -7.49
CA GLU A 103 -12.02 -5.91 -7.00
C GLU A 103 -10.58 -6.43 -7.11
N CYS A 104 -10.16 -7.20 -6.11
CA CYS A 104 -8.89 -7.92 -6.14
C CYS A 104 -9.14 -9.35 -6.60
N HIS A 105 -8.35 -9.83 -7.56
CA HIS A 105 -8.40 -11.23 -7.99
C HIS A 105 -7.04 -11.89 -7.79
N ILE A 106 -7.07 -13.15 -7.39
CA ILE A 106 -5.90 -14.00 -7.33
C ILE A 106 -5.51 -14.36 -8.76
N VAL A 107 -4.33 -13.92 -9.20
CA VAL A 107 -3.85 -14.09 -10.58
C VAL A 107 -2.76 -15.14 -10.70
N VAL A 108 -1.94 -15.32 -9.67
CA VAL A 108 -0.86 -16.30 -9.67
C VAL A 108 -0.84 -17.01 -8.33
N MET A 109 -0.70 -18.33 -8.39
CA MET A 109 -0.44 -19.17 -7.24
C MET A 109 0.74 -20.08 -7.58
N TYR A 110 1.84 -19.93 -6.83
CA TYR A 110 2.98 -20.83 -6.89
C TYR A 110 2.94 -21.71 -5.65
N VAL A 111 3.03 -23.03 -5.82
CA VAL A 111 3.14 -23.99 -4.72
C VAL A 111 4.25 -24.97 -5.03
N LEU A 112 5.29 -25.00 -4.19
CA LEU A 112 6.35 -25.99 -4.30
C LEU A 112 5.88 -27.33 -3.72
N LEU A 113 5.52 -28.27 -4.60
CA LEU A 113 5.23 -29.65 -4.21
C LEU A 113 6.55 -30.37 -3.94
N VAL A 114 6.89 -30.53 -2.66
CA VAL A 114 7.93 -31.49 -2.27
C VAL A 114 7.32 -32.88 -2.40
N LEU A 115 7.47 -33.50 -3.58
CA LEU A 115 7.21 -34.92 -3.74
C LEU A 115 8.15 -35.65 -2.77
N ARG A 116 7.63 -36.08 -1.63
CA ARG A 116 8.30 -37.10 -0.80
C ARG A 116 8.18 -38.42 -1.57
N ILE A 117 9.08 -38.65 -2.50
CA ILE A 117 9.29 -39.93 -3.17
C ILE A 117 10.07 -40.83 -2.22
#